data_AF-A0A2D5ZG37-F1
#
_entry.id   AF-A0A2D5ZG37-F1
#
_cell.length_a   1.000
_cell.length_b   1.000
_cell.length_c   1.000
_cell.angle_alpha   90.00
_cell.angle_beta   90.00
_cell.angle_gamma   90.00
#
_symmetry.space_group_name_H-M   'P 1'
#
loop_
_entity.id
_entity.type
_entity.pdbx_description
1 polymer ?
#
loop_
_entity_poly.entity_id
_entity_poly.type
_entity_poly.pdbx_seq_one_letter_code
_entity_poly.pdbx_strand_id
1 'polypeptide(L)'
;MGRHNPSPALSDTVTVEASVESDAFRAETLQTVVSKWRIGESFDRFEAYDASATSGLDTRGFFGAVFDGRYVYFVPQSTGLASEGTAPGQHGHVLRYDTQEDFASASGWSAYDASATSGLQTRGYYGAVFDGRYVFFIPRTDGANLHTRILRYDTQSDFDALGSWQAFDIGHAMSCQSAGFDGRYIYCCPGYETEPKTRHCGRILRYDTHSAFDAPDSYVIHDAGRTDGVETGCFDGAVFDGRYVYFVPLGAVGGMLRCDTLGEFTDPTSWDAFDARKISGLKMGTCVGATFDGRYVYYVPYANSVAVRFDTQGEFADADAWSAFDAVKTGGLYCSGYDGAVFDGRFVYYLPFWEGEDPSRGFHGKVLRYDATRDFTDGESWQAVDAGRTSGLESIGFNGGAFDGRFIYMAPWRTGATADGSAIAHGNVLRYDTVGQDASFSLRAVDFGHNGGLCAAVPGPSFLVNTERGVVGAWAHRGLAPGRHHLAGIYDGRHVRLYIDGKLAAERSGSGRIQHCEVETAIGHLEGGLGRFDGRVEDAQVIGEARDAQWVAAKSRQDRRS
;
A
#
# COMPACT_ATOMS: atom_id res chain seq x y z
N MET A 1 -35.75 5.07 10.54
CA MET A 1 -35.57 4.01 11.55
C MET A 1 -35.37 2.71 10.81
N GLY A 2 -34.11 2.33 10.57
CA GLY A 2 -33.77 1.07 9.88
C GLY A 2 -34.15 -0.13 10.74
N ARG A 3 -34.67 -1.19 10.11
CA ARG A 3 -34.95 -2.45 10.79
C ARG A 3 -33.62 -3.14 11.10
N HIS A 4 -33.17 -3.08 12.34
CA HIS A 4 -32.07 -3.93 12.81
C HIS A 4 -32.55 -5.39 12.78
N ASN A 5 -32.06 -6.17 11.81
CA ASN A 5 -32.08 -7.62 11.92
C ASN A 5 -30.79 -8.04 12.64
N PRO A 6 -30.86 -8.83 13.72
CA PRO A 6 -29.66 -9.45 14.27
C PRO A 6 -29.00 -10.30 13.19
N SER A 7 -27.67 -10.22 13.09
CA SER A 7 -26.93 -10.99 12.09
C SER A 7 -27.19 -12.49 12.29
N PRO A 8 -27.48 -13.23 11.21
CA PRO A 8 -27.70 -14.66 11.30
C PRO A 8 -26.41 -15.36 11.75
N ALA A 9 -26.55 -16.57 12.30
CA ALA A 9 -25.39 -17.44 12.51
C ALA A 9 -24.69 -17.66 11.17
N LEU A 10 -23.43 -17.24 11.07
CA LEU A 10 -22.61 -17.43 9.88
C LEU A 10 -22.08 -18.86 9.91
N SER A 11 -22.29 -19.61 8.83
CA SER A 11 -21.70 -20.92 8.61
C SER A 11 -20.51 -20.79 7.67
N ASP A 12 -20.71 -21.13 6.39
CA ASP A 12 -19.68 -21.14 5.34
C ASP A 12 -20.04 -20.23 4.15
N THR A 13 -21.20 -19.57 4.21
CA THR A 13 -21.68 -18.68 3.15
C THR A 13 -22.29 -17.41 3.74
N VAL A 14 -22.22 -16.32 3.00
CA VAL A 14 -22.86 -15.06 3.40
C VAL A 14 -23.22 -14.22 2.17
N THR A 15 -24.34 -13.53 2.24
CA THR A 15 -24.66 -12.39 1.37
C THR A 15 -24.82 -11.15 2.24
N VAL A 16 -24.12 -10.08 1.88
CA VAL A 16 -24.24 -8.77 2.51
C VAL A 16 -24.64 -7.79 1.42
N GLU A 17 -25.74 -7.09 1.59
CA GLU A 17 -26.19 -6.06 0.65
C GLU A 17 -26.49 -4.75 1.35
N ALA A 18 -26.40 -3.66 0.59
CA ALA A 18 -26.87 -2.37 1.02
C ALA A 18 -27.22 -1.48 -0.18
N SER A 19 -28.25 -0.66 -0.01
CA SER A 19 -28.52 0.49 -0.86
C SER A 19 -27.98 1.73 -0.21
N VAL A 20 -27.13 2.45 -0.94
CA VAL A 20 -26.38 3.61 -0.44
C VAL A 20 -26.55 4.81 -1.35
N GLU A 21 -26.44 6.01 -0.79
CA GLU A 21 -26.46 7.28 -1.51
C GLU A 21 -25.34 8.17 -0.97
N SER A 22 -24.45 8.64 -1.85
CA SER A 22 -23.37 9.56 -1.49
C SER A 22 -22.92 10.39 -2.70
N ASP A 23 -22.62 11.66 -2.48
CA ASP A 23 -21.94 12.53 -3.44
C ASP A 23 -20.42 12.61 -3.19
N ALA A 24 -19.92 11.86 -2.20
CA ALA A 24 -18.58 11.96 -1.64
C ALA A 24 -17.76 10.67 -1.75
N PHE A 25 -18.03 9.83 -2.76
CA PHE A 25 -17.15 8.70 -3.07
C PHE A 25 -15.77 9.23 -3.48
N ARG A 26 -14.80 9.10 -2.57
CA ARG A 26 -13.39 9.41 -2.82
C ARG A 26 -12.63 8.11 -3.00
N ALA A 27 -11.68 8.07 -3.93
CA ALA A 27 -10.95 6.85 -4.25
C ALA A 27 -10.13 6.28 -3.07
N GLU A 28 -9.70 7.13 -2.14
CA GLU A 28 -8.66 6.83 -1.14
C GLU A 28 -9.13 7.17 0.29
N THR A 29 -10.29 6.67 0.71
CA THR A 29 -10.78 6.83 2.10
C THR A 29 -11.57 5.60 2.46
N LEU A 30 -11.19 4.85 3.50
CA LEU A 30 -12.00 3.71 3.91
C LEU A 30 -13.39 4.15 4.33
N GLN A 31 -14.36 3.64 3.58
CA GLN A 31 -15.76 3.88 3.83
C GLN A 31 -16.49 2.55 3.85
N THR A 32 -16.89 2.15 5.05
CA THR A 32 -17.53 0.87 5.32
C THR A 32 -19.04 0.99 5.30
N VAL A 33 -19.73 0.06 4.64
CA VAL A 33 -21.20 0.08 4.51
C VAL A 33 -21.86 -0.90 5.48
N VAL A 34 -21.39 -2.15 5.51
CA VAL A 34 -21.88 -3.17 6.47
C VAL A 34 -20.71 -4.04 6.87
N SER A 35 -20.45 -4.19 8.16
CA SER A 35 -19.24 -4.87 8.61
C SER A 35 -19.39 -5.58 9.94
N LYS A 36 -18.66 -6.68 10.07
CA LYS A 36 -18.44 -7.40 11.32
C LYS A 36 -16.94 -7.57 11.46
N TRP A 37 -16.27 -6.48 11.81
CA TRP A 37 -14.83 -6.29 11.72
C TRP A 37 -14.37 -5.25 12.74
N ARG A 38 -13.47 -5.64 13.64
CA ARG A 38 -12.89 -4.77 14.66
C ARG A 38 -11.37 -4.82 14.58
N ILE A 39 -10.76 -3.63 14.54
CA ILE A 39 -9.31 -3.48 14.64
C ILE A 39 -8.88 -3.78 16.08
N GLY A 40 -7.97 -4.73 16.22
CA GLY A 40 -7.54 -5.27 17.50
C GLY A 40 -6.58 -4.33 18.24
N GLU A 41 -6.72 -4.27 19.56
CA GLU A 41 -5.89 -3.42 20.40
C GLU A 41 -4.54 -4.04 20.74
N SER A 42 -4.41 -5.37 20.71
CA SER A 42 -3.13 -6.02 21.02
C SER A 42 -2.09 -5.72 19.93
N PHE A 43 -0.86 -5.47 20.34
CA PHE A 43 0.25 -5.10 19.46
C PHE A 43 1.39 -6.12 19.54
N ASP A 44 1.04 -7.40 19.47
CA ASP A 44 1.93 -8.54 19.72
C ASP A 44 1.74 -9.72 18.75
N ARG A 45 0.82 -9.60 17.77
CA ARG A 45 0.47 -10.67 16.81
C ARG A 45 1.37 -10.66 15.58
N PHE A 46 2.67 -10.83 15.81
CA PHE A 46 3.66 -10.89 14.75
C PHE A 46 4.02 -12.33 14.40
N GLU A 47 4.25 -12.57 13.11
CA GLU A 47 4.79 -13.82 12.58
C GLU A 47 5.86 -13.51 11.54
N ALA A 48 6.90 -14.33 11.47
CA ALA A 48 7.94 -14.22 10.46
C ALA A 48 8.15 -15.54 9.71
N TYR A 49 8.52 -15.43 8.44
CA TYR A 49 8.87 -16.55 7.56
C TYR A 49 10.15 -16.23 6.78
N ASP A 50 11.05 -17.21 6.67
CA ASP A 50 12.26 -17.08 5.86
C ASP A 50 11.97 -17.50 4.42
N ALA A 51 11.81 -16.50 3.54
CA ALA A 51 11.61 -16.68 2.12
C ALA A 51 12.91 -16.49 1.31
N SER A 52 14.10 -16.60 1.92
CA SER A 52 15.38 -16.32 1.25
C SER A 52 15.75 -17.26 0.10
N ALA A 53 15.14 -18.44 0.05
CA ALA A 53 15.36 -19.42 -1.01
C ALA A 53 14.01 -20.01 -1.48
N THR A 54 13.40 -19.36 -2.48
CA THR A 54 12.08 -19.75 -3.00
C THR A 54 12.18 -20.11 -4.48
N SER A 55 11.49 -21.18 -4.91
CA SER A 55 11.52 -21.68 -6.31
C SER A 55 12.94 -21.92 -6.88
N GLY A 56 13.93 -22.21 -6.03
CA GLY A 56 15.33 -22.40 -6.43
C GLY A 56 16.09 -21.10 -6.74
N LEU A 57 15.51 -19.94 -6.43
CA LEU A 57 16.12 -18.62 -6.59
C LEU A 57 16.61 -18.08 -5.24
N ASP A 58 17.61 -17.19 -5.29
CA ASP A 58 17.99 -16.35 -4.16
C ASP A 58 17.03 -15.17 -4.05
N THR A 59 16.14 -15.22 -3.07
CA THR A 59 15.04 -14.26 -2.87
C THR A 59 15.28 -13.45 -1.60
N ARG A 60 16.39 -12.70 -1.58
CA ARG A 60 16.75 -11.74 -0.53
C ARG A 60 16.78 -10.33 -1.10
N GLY A 61 16.43 -9.34 -0.26
CA GLY A 61 16.66 -7.92 -0.58
C GLY A 61 15.60 -7.28 -1.46
N PHE A 62 14.46 -6.98 -0.85
CA PHE A 62 13.32 -6.29 -1.44
C PHE A 62 13.12 -4.92 -0.82
N PHE A 63 12.54 -4.00 -1.59
CA PHE A 63 12.24 -2.65 -1.11
C PHE A 63 10.75 -2.44 -0.86
N GLY A 64 9.92 -2.44 -1.90
CA GLY A 64 8.47 -2.34 -1.77
C GLY A 64 7.76 -3.70 -1.69
N ALA A 65 6.45 -3.65 -1.47
CA ALA A 65 5.54 -4.76 -1.73
C ALA A 65 4.17 -4.25 -2.14
N VAL A 66 3.42 -5.00 -2.96
CA VAL A 66 2.04 -4.65 -3.36
C VAL A 66 1.14 -5.87 -3.33
N PHE A 67 -0.13 -5.68 -2.96
CA PHE A 67 -1.13 -6.75 -2.93
C PHE A 67 -2.06 -6.65 -4.16
N ASP A 68 -2.45 -7.78 -4.75
CA ASP A 68 -3.36 -7.79 -5.92
C ASP A 68 -4.79 -8.25 -5.61
N GLY A 69 -5.10 -8.51 -4.33
CA GLY A 69 -6.35 -9.15 -3.90
C GLY A 69 -6.22 -10.65 -3.54
N ARG A 70 -5.06 -11.27 -3.77
CA ARG A 70 -4.70 -12.63 -3.31
C ARG A 70 -3.22 -12.78 -3.02
N TYR A 71 -2.38 -12.22 -3.87
CA TYR A 71 -0.94 -12.35 -3.74
C TYR A 71 -0.32 -11.05 -3.27
N VAL A 72 0.63 -11.16 -2.34
CA VAL A 72 1.56 -10.08 -2.02
C VAL A 72 2.82 -10.28 -2.85
N TYR A 73 3.20 -9.29 -3.65
CA TYR A 73 4.42 -9.28 -4.46
C TYR A 73 5.47 -8.40 -3.82
N PHE A 74 6.67 -8.92 -3.61
CA PHE A 74 7.80 -8.18 -3.07
C PHE A 74 8.68 -7.66 -4.21
N VAL A 75 9.08 -6.40 -4.12
CA VAL A 75 9.73 -5.66 -5.21
C VAL A 75 11.24 -5.94 -5.21
N PRO A 76 11.77 -6.63 -6.23
CA PRO A 76 13.15 -7.10 -6.23
C PRO A 76 14.13 -5.93 -6.34
N GLN A 77 15.12 -5.89 -5.45
CA GLN A 77 16.15 -4.87 -5.52
C GLN A 77 17.55 -5.47 -5.59
N SER A 78 18.08 -6.04 -4.52
CA SER A 78 19.47 -6.49 -4.48
C SER A 78 19.76 -7.42 -3.33
N THR A 79 20.45 -8.53 -3.61
CA THR A 79 20.92 -9.48 -2.59
C THR A 79 22.13 -8.97 -1.80
N GLY A 80 22.67 -7.81 -2.19
CA GLY A 80 23.82 -7.17 -1.54
C GLY A 80 25.16 -7.82 -1.87
N LEU A 81 25.19 -9.00 -2.49
CA LEU A 81 26.41 -9.70 -2.91
C LEU A 81 26.62 -9.53 -4.41
N ALA A 82 27.81 -9.08 -4.83
CA ALA A 82 28.18 -9.15 -6.24
C ALA A 82 28.41 -10.62 -6.63
N SER A 83 27.82 -11.09 -7.73
CA SER A 83 28.22 -12.36 -8.33
C SER A 83 29.41 -12.15 -9.28
N GLU A 84 30.36 -13.09 -9.32
CA GLU A 84 31.56 -12.98 -10.17
C GLU A 84 31.17 -12.62 -11.62
N GLY A 85 31.70 -11.51 -12.14
CA GLY A 85 31.43 -11.04 -13.50
C GLY A 85 30.18 -10.16 -13.68
N THR A 86 29.47 -9.80 -12.61
CA THR A 86 28.36 -8.83 -12.64
C THR A 86 28.66 -7.58 -11.80
N ALA A 87 28.17 -6.41 -12.24
CA ALA A 87 28.00 -5.22 -11.37
C ALA A 87 27.01 -5.58 -10.22
N PRO A 88 26.83 -4.76 -9.16
CA PRO A 88 26.39 -5.22 -7.83
C PRO A 88 25.09 -6.06 -7.85
N GLY A 89 24.82 -6.82 -6.78
CA GLY A 89 23.81 -7.89 -6.67
C GLY A 89 22.34 -7.56 -6.94
N GLN A 90 22.04 -6.55 -7.78
CA GLN A 90 20.72 -6.27 -8.33
C GLN A 90 20.17 -7.47 -9.10
N HIS A 91 18.92 -7.80 -8.83
CA HIS A 91 18.19 -8.90 -9.45
C HIS A 91 16.79 -8.46 -9.87
N GLY A 92 16.12 -9.32 -10.65
CA GLY A 92 14.71 -9.25 -11.00
C GLY A 92 13.90 -10.43 -10.43
N HIS A 93 14.40 -11.12 -9.39
CA HIS A 93 13.68 -12.23 -8.76
C HIS A 93 12.45 -11.74 -7.98
N VAL A 94 11.27 -11.73 -8.61
CA VAL A 94 10.02 -11.33 -7.96
C VAL A 94 9.56 -12.47 -7.06
N LEU A 95 9.44 -12.20 -5.76
CA LEU A 95 8.86 -13.10 -4.77
C LEU A 95 7.38 -12.77 -4.59
N ARG A 96 6.53 -13.78 -4.44
CA ARG A 96 5.14 -13.59 -4.01
C ARG A 96 4.69 -14.60 -2.97
N TYR A 97 3.73 -14.19 -2.16
CA TYR A 97 3.03 -15.01 -1.16
C TYR A 97 1.54 -15.08 -1.46
N ASP A 98 0.94 -16.27 -1.43
CA ASP A 98 -0.50 -16.51 -1.52
C ASP A 98 -1.16 -16.32 -0.15
N THR A 99 -1.98 -15.29 0.03
CA THR A 99 -2.59 -14.97 1.34
C THR A 99 -3.65 -15.98 1.80
N GLN A 100 -3.96 -16.99 0.98
CA GLN A 100 -4.87 -18.09 1.30
C GLN A 100 -4.15 -19.39 1.70
N GLU A 101 -2.82 -19.38 1.69
CA GLU A 101 -1.97 -20.49 2.15
C GLU A 101 -1.41 -20.18 3.54
N ASP A 102 -0.99 -21.21 4.27
CA ASP A 102 -0.31 -21.02 5.55
C ASP A 102 0.99 -20.24 5.34
N PHE A 103 1.15 -19.13 6.05
CA PHE A 103 2.31 -18.24 5.95
C PHE A 103 3.62 -18.94 6.28
N ALA A 104 3.58 -19.90 7.21
CA ALA A 104 4.73 -20.69 7.60
C ALA A 104 5.04 -21.83 6.61
N SER A 105 4.15 -22.10 5.65
CA SER A 105 4.33 -23.17 4.66
C SER A 105 5.04 -22.64 3.43
N ALA A 106 6.10 -23.34 3.02
CA ALA A 106 6.78 -23.10 1.73
C ALA A 106 5.85 -23.22 0.52
N SER A 107 4.71 -23.93 0.62
CA SER A 107 3.74 -24.03 -0.47
C SER A 107 3.02 -22.71 -0.77
N GLY A 108 2.99 -21.78 0.18
CA GLY A 108 2.40 -20.45 0.00
C GLY A 108 3.30 -19.47 -0.78
N TRP A 109 4.55 -19.84 -1.06
CA TRP A 109 5.54 -18.94 -1.63
C TRP A 109 5.95 -19.38 -3.04
N SER A 110 6.20 -18.42 -3.92
CA SER A 110 6.71 -18.66 -5.26
C SER A 110 7.59 -17.50 -5.71
N ALA A 111 8.59 -17.78 -6.53
CA ALA A 111 9.44 -16.75 -7.10
C ALA A 111 9.68 -16.97 -8.59
N TYR A 112 9.83 -15.86 -9.31
CA TYR A 112 10.08 -15.84 -10.75
C TYR A 112 11.26 -14.92 -11.07
N ASP A 113 12.15 -15.36 -11.96
CA ASP A 113 13.26 -14.53 -12.43
C ASP A 113 12.83 -13.66 -13.61
N ALA A 114 12.46 -12.42 -13.31
CA ALA A 114 12.14 -11.41 -14.31
C ALA A 114 13.38 -10.59 -14.74
N SER A 115 14.61 -11.02 -14.44
CA SER A 115 15.84 -10.22 -14.66
C SER A 115 16.14 -9.89 -16.14
N ALA A 116 15.52 -10.62 -17.07
CA ALA A 116 15.65 -10.40 -18.51
C ALA A 116 14.28 -10.56 -19.20
N THR A 117 13.55 -9.45 -19.32
CA THR A 117 12.20 -9.43 -19.88
C THR A 117 12.14 -8.54 -21.12
N SER A 118 11.47 -8.98 -22.19
CA SER A 118 11.32 -8.22 -23.44
C SER A 118 12.66 -7.75 -24.05
N GLY A 119 13.74 -8.51 -23.84
CA GLY A 119 15.09 -8.16 -24.32
C GLY A 119 15.82 -7.09 -23.50
N LEU A 120 15.24 -6.63 -22.39
CA LEU A 120 15.80 -5.62 -21.50
C LEU A 120 16.38 -6.25 -20.23
N GLN A 121 17.36 -5.58 -19.61
CA GLN A 121 17.85 -5.93 -18.27
C GLN A 121 16.89 -5.34 -17.23
N THR A 122 16.03 -6.17 -16.66
CA THR A 122 14.93 -5.76 -15.78
C THR A 122 15.26 -6.15 -14.36
N ARG A 123 16.14 -5.37 -13.72
CA ARG A 123 16.65 -5.59 -12.37
C ARG A 123 16.59 -4.30 -11.56
N GLY A 124 16.55 -4.45 -10.25
CA GLY A 124 16.70 -3.36 -9.31
C GLY A 124 15.56 -2.32 -9.33
N TYR A 125 14.44 -2.76 -8.80
CA TYR A 125 13.21 -2.00 -8.63
C TYR A 125 13.07 -1.54 -7.18
N TYR A 126 12.14 -0.63 -6.92
CA TYR A 126 12.05 0.02 -5.62
C TYR A 126 10.62 0.01 -5.06
N GLY A 127 9.64 0.62 -5.74
CA GLY A 127 8.20 0.48 -5.44
C GLY A 127 7.41 -0.34 -6.46
N ALA A 128 6.12 -0.57 -6.20
CA ALA A 128 5.20 -1.20 -7.15
C ALA A 128 3.76 -0.67 -7.11
N VAL A 129 3.07 -0.74 -8.24
CA VAL A 129 1.67 -0.31 -8.40
C VAL A 129 0.82 -1.48 -8.90
N PHE A 130 -0.40 -1.62 -8.40
CA PHE A 130 -1.39 -2.53 -8.97
C PHE A 130 -2.59 -1.75 -9.53
N ASP A 131 -2.83 -1.88 -10.83
CA ASP A 131 -3.90 -1.15 -11.54
C ASP A 131 -5.25 -1.90 -11.59
N GLY A 132 -5.32 -3.08 -10.97
CA GLY A 132 -6.48 -3.98 -11.06
C GLY A 132 -6.28 -5.17 -12.01
N ARG A 133 -5.22 -5.17 -12.82
CA ARG A 133 -4.80 -6.31 -13.65
C ARG A 133 -3.30 -6.54 -13.66
N TYR A 134 -2.51 -5.49 -13.79
CA TYR A 134 -1.08 -5.56 -13.88
C TYR A 134 -0.42 -5.08 -12.60
N VAL A 135 0.60 -5.83 -12.14
CA VAL A 135 1.56 -5.33 -11.17
C VAL A 135 2.69 -4.66 -11.94
N PHE A 136 2.88 -3.35 -11.75
CA PHE A 136 3.97 -2.57 -12.31
C PHE A 136 5.08 -2.40 -11.27
N PHE A 137 6.32 -2.67 -11.66
CA PHE A 137 7.51 -2.48 -10.82
C PHE A 137 8.23 -1.20 -11.25
N ILE A 138 8.49 -0.33 -10.28
CA ILE A 138 9.05 1.01 -10.52
C ILE A 138 10.59 0.95 -10.54
N PRO A 139 11.22 1.33 -11.67
CA PRO A 139 12.64 1.07 -11.91
C PRO A 139 13.55 2.06 -11.21
N ARG A 140 14.68 1.57 -10.71
CA ARG A 140 15.71 2.41 -10.09
C ARG A 140 17.07 2.28 -10.76
N THR A 141 17.68 1.10 -10.67
CA THR A 141 19.07 0.86 -11.08
C THR A 141 19.31 -0.60 -11.41
N ASP A 142 20.03 -0.88 -12.48
CA ASP A 142 20.46 -2.24 -12.81
C ASP A 142 21.81 -2.62 -12.16
N GLY A 143 22.30 -1.77 -11.26
CA GLY A 143 23.60 -1.88 -10.61
C GLY A 143 24.72 -1.11 -11.32
N ALA A 144 24.59 -0.89 -12.63
CA ALA A 144 25.52 -0.08 -13.41
C ALA A 144 24.95 1.33 -13.70
N ASN A 145 23.69 1.38 -14.09
CA ASN A 145 23.00 2.56 -14.59
C ASN A 145 21.64 2.76 -13.93
N LEU A 146 21.24 4.02 -13.78
CA LEU A 146 19.85 4.36 -13.52
C LEU A 146 19.04 4.16 -14.81
N HIS A 147 17.79 3.72 -14.70
CA HIS A 147 16.96 3.42 -15.88
C HIS A 147 15.48 3.65 -15.64
N THR A 148 14.74 3.72 -16.75
CA THR A 148 13.28 3.88 -16.82
C THR A 148 12.59 2.67 -17.47
N ARG A 149 13.14 1.48 -17.23
CA ARG A 149 12.60 0.20 -17.73
C ARG A 149 11.45 -0.24 -16.83
N ILE A 150 10.21 0.13 -17.16
CA ILE A 150 9.04 -0.35 -16.41
C ILE A 150 8.87 -1.84 -16.70
N LEU A 151 8.74 -2.66 -15.65
CA LEU A 151 8.38 -4.07 -15.74
C LEU A 151 6.93 -4.23 -15.29
N ARG A 152 6.16 -5.08 -15.96
CA ARG A 152 4.82 -5.46 -15.49
C ARG A 152 4.54 -6.95 -15.62
N TYR A 153 3.70 -7.44 -14.71
CA TYR A 153 3.16 -8.80 -14.69
C TYR A 153 1.64 -8.77 -14.84
N ASP A 154 1.08 -9.59 -15.73
CA ASP A 154 -0.36 -9.79 -15.88
C ASP A 154 -0.89 -10.81 -14.84
N THR A 155 -1.64 -10.34 -13.84
CA THR A 155 -2.15 -11.22 -12.76
C THR A 155 -3.24 -12.19 -13.21
N GLN A 156 -3.72 -12.07 -14.46
CA GLN A 156 -4.65 -13.01 -15.08
C GLN A 156 -3.95 -14.16 -15.81
N SER A 157 -2.62 -14.14 -15.86
CA SER A 157 -1.81 -15.17 -16.52
C SER A 157 -0.92 -15.92 -15.52
N ASP A 158 -0.44 -17.11 -15.90
CA ASP A 158 0.42 -17.91 -15.03
C ASP A 158 1.71 -17.15 -14.67
N PHE A 159 2.05 -17.11 -13.38
CA PHE A 159 3.19 -16.35 -12.87
C PHE A 159 4.52 -16.78 -13.46
N ASP A 160 4.68 -18.08 -13.71
CA ASP A 160 5.94 -18.64 -14.23
C ASP A 160 6.03 -18.60 -15.76
N ALA A 161 4.97 -18.17 -16.45
CA ALA A 161 4.97 -18.13 -17.91
C ALA A 161 5.66 -16.85 -18.41
N LEU A 162 6.64 -17.02 -19.30
CA LEU A 162 7.36 -15.92 -19.96
C LEU A 162 6.41 -14.88 -20.61
N GLY A 163 5.28 -15.33 -21.17
CA GLY A 163 4.30 -14.46 -21.83
C GLY A 163 3.49 -13.58 -20.88
N SER A 164 3.55 -13.82 -19.58
CA SER A 164 2.85 -13.02 -18.55
C SER A 164 3.61 -11.75 -18.17
N TRP A 165 4.86 -11.62 -18.61
CA TRP A 165 5.76 -10.54 -18.23
C TRP A 165 6.12 -9.68 -19.43
N GLN A 166 6.13 -8.36 -19.23
CA GLN A 166 6.49 -7.39 -20.26
C GLN A 166 7.34 -6.29 -19.66
N ALA A 167 8.26 -5.75 -20.46
CA ALA A 167 9.06 -4.61 -20.07
C ALA A 167 9.17 -3.60 -21.21
N PHE A 168 9.18 -2.33 -20.83
CA PHE A 168 9.29 -1.20 -21.76
C PHE A 168 10.29 -0.19 -21.19
N ASP A 169 11.23 0.26 -22.02
CA ASP A 169 12.16 1.32 -21.64
C ASP A 169 11.73 2.64 -22.25
N ILE A 170 11.43 3.59 -21.36
CA ILE A 170 11.09 4.96 -21.72
C ILE A 170 12.32 5.70 -22.29
N GLY A 171 13.54 5.26 -21.94
CA GLY A 171 14.78 5.74 -22.55
C GLY A 171 15.43 6.93 -21.86
N HIS A 172 15.19 7.13 -20.56
CA HIS A 172 15.82 8.20 -19.78
C HIS A 172 16.79 7.65 -18.72
N ALA A 173 17.96 8.28 -18.63
CA ALA A 173 19.02 7.93 -17.68
C ALA A 173 18.78 8.58 -16.30
N MET A 174 17.68 8.19 -15.65
CA MET A 174 17.25 8.67 -14.33
C MET A 174 16.61 7.52 -13.56
N SER A 175 16.57 7.63 -12.23
CA SER A 175 15.86 6.65 -11.40
C SER A 175 14.48 7.13 -11.01
N CYS A 176 13.56 6.18 -10.92
CA CYS A 176 12.37 6.31 -10.11
C CYS A 176 12.59 5.53 -8.80
N GLN A 177 11.96 5.97 -7.72
CA GLN A 177 12.06 5.30 -6.43
C GLN A 177 10.74 4.54 -6.18
N SER A 178 9.63 5.24 -5.98
CA SER A 178 8.29 4.63 -5.95
C SER A 178 7.35 5.35 -6.91
N ALA A 179 6.06 5.12 -6.77
CA ALA A 179 5.03 5.87 -7.45
C ALA A 179 3.76 6.04 -6.61
N GLY A 180 3.00 7.10 -6.91
CA GLY A 180 1.59 7.21 -6.55
C GLY A 180 0.71 6.74 -7.71
N PHE A 181 -0.57 6.43 -7.44
CA PHE A 181 -1.53 6.00 -8.46
C PHE A 181 -2.90 6.63 -8.20
N ASP A 182 -3.48 7.28 -9.21
CA ASP A 182 -4.78 7.95 -9.10
C ASP A 182 -5.96 7.11 -9.65
N GLY A 183 -5.70 5.85 -10.04
CA GLY A 183 -6.67 4.98 -10.69
C GLY A 183 -6.49 4.87 -12.20
N ARG A 184 -5.67 5.75 -12.81
CA ARG A 184 -5.29 5.67 -14.23
C ARG A 184 -3.81 5.96 -14.45
N TYR A 185 -3.29 6.99 -13.80
CA TYR A 185 -1.93 7.44 -13.99
C TYR A 185 -1.03 7.00 -12.85
N ILE A 186 0.12 6.42 -13.20
CA ILE A 186 1.23 6.13 -12.29
C ILE A 186 2.14 7.36 -12.27
N TYR A 187 2.40 7.92 -11.09
CA TYR A 187 3.26 9.09 -10.89
C TYR A 187 4.57 8.65 -10.24
N CYS A 188 5.60 8.39 -11.04
CA CYS A 188 6.88 7.90 -10.57
C CYS A 188 7.69 9.00 -9.86
N CYS A 189 8.07 8.74 -8.60
CA CYS A 189 8.86 9.62 -7.76
C CYS A 189 10.31 9.67 -8.25
N PRO A 190 10.84 10.86 -8.60
CA PRO A 190 12.20 10.96 -9.12
C PRO A 190 13.23 10.82 -8.01
N GLY A 191 14.26 10.01 -8.23
CA GLY A 191 15.41 9.93 -7.34
C GLY A 191 16.58 10.79 -7.84
N TYR A 192 17.42 10.19 -8.68
CA TYR A 192 18.71 10.74 -9.09
C TYR A 192 18.85 10.82 -10.61
N GLU A 193 19.68 11.75 -11.08
CA GLU A 193 20.15 11.80 -12.48
C GLU A 193 21.45 10.99 -12.65
N THR A 194 21.73 10.48 -13.85
CA THR A 194 22.95 9.68 -14.09
C THR A 194 24.23 10.51 -14.07
N GLU A 195 24.18 11.80 -14.43
CA GLU A 195 25.36 12.67 -14.43
C GLU A 195 25.06 14.08 -13.87
N PRO A 196 25.65 14.45 -12.71
CA PRO A 196 26.35 13.56 -11.76
C PRO A 196 25.34 12.65 -11.03
N LYS A 197 25.73 11.40 -10.72
CA LYS A 197 24.94 10.41 -9.96
C LYS A 197 24.42 10.87 -8.58
N THR A 198 24.83 12.05 -8.12
CA THR A 198 24.46 12.67 -6.85
C THR A 198 23.46 13.81 -7.01
N ARG A 199 23.13 14.22 -8.23
CA ARG A 199 22.18 15.31 -8.47
C ARG A 199 20.75 14.81 -8.24
N HIS A 200 20.05 15.46 -7.32
CA HIS A 200 18.63 15.25 -7.11
C HIS A 200 17.85 15.54 -8.39
N CYS A 201 16.99 14.61 -8.78
CA CYS A 201 16.14 14.76 -9.94
C CYS A 201 14.79 15.36 -9.53
N GLY A 202 14.35 16.41 -10.23
CA GLY A 202 13.00 17.00 -10.10
C GLY A 202 12.02 16.54 -11.18
N ARG A 203 12.46 15.69 -12.11
CA ARG A 203 11.67 15.27 -13.28
C ARG A 203 10.73 14.13 -12.92
N ILE A 204 9.45 14.41 -12.75
CA ILE A 204 8.44 13.41 -12.42
C ILE A 204 7.92 12.80 -13.72
N LEU A 205 7.85 11.47 -13.75
CA LEU A 205 7.31 10.73 -14.88
C LEU A 205 5.88 10.29 -14.54
N ARG A 206 4.94 10.60 -15.43
CA ARG A 206 3.56 10.11 -15.34
C ARG A 206 3.28 9.14 -16.47
N TYR A 207 2.82 7.93 -16.16
CA TYR A 207 2.48 6.87 -17.11
C TYR A 207 0.97 6.58 -17.09
N ASP A 208 0.34 6.42 -18.26
CA ASP A 208 -1.09 6.12 -18.44
C ASP A 208 -1.32 4.59 -18.56
N THR A 209 -1.96 3.98 -17.56
CA THR A 209 -2.24 2.53 -17.58
C THR A 209 -3.27 2.12 -18.62
N HIS A 210 -4.01 3.06 -19.20
CA HIS A 210 -5.01 2.79 -20.24
C HIS A 210 -4.44 2.85 -21.66
N SER A 211 -3.23 3.39 -21.83
CA SER A 211 -2.53 3.40 -23.11
C SER A 211 -1.85 2.05 -23.39
N ALA A 212 -1.52 1.78 -24.65
CA ALA A 212 -0.66 0.65 -24.97
C ALA A 212 0.72 0.83 -24.29
N PHE A 213 1.27 -0.26 -23.76
CA PHE A 213 2.37 -0.22 -22.80
C PHE A 213 3.66 0.42 -23.32
N ASP A 214 3.93 0.24 -24.62
CA ASP A 214 5.10 0.74 -25.32
C ASP A 214 4.80 1.95 -26.22
N ALA A 215 3.59 2.53 -26.11
CA ALA A 215 3.21 3.67 -26.92
C ALA A 215 4.00 4.93 -26.50
N PRO A 216 4.54 5.73 -27.43
CA PRO A 216 5.30 6.93 -27.09
C PRO A 216 4.50 7.99 -26.30
N ASP A 217 3.18 7.98 -26.41
CA ASP A 217 2.24 8.85 -25.70
C ASP A 217 1.69 8.23 -24.40
N SER A 218 2.16 7.05 -24.02
CA SER A 218 1.81 6.40 -22.76
C SER A 218 2.46 7.06 -21.54
N TYR A 219 3.40 7.98 -21.73
CA TYR A 219 4.05 8.70 -20.64
C TYR A 219 4.30 10.17 -20.96
N VAL A 220 4.43 10.97 -19.90
CA VAL A 220 4.83 12.38 -19.95
C VAL A 220 5.79 12.66 -18.80
N ILE A 221 6.78 13.54 -19.01
CA ILE A 221 7.71 14.00 -17.97
C ILE A 221 7.49 15.49 -17.72
N HIS A 222 7.44 15.89 -16.45
CA HIS A 222 7.39 17.28 -16.01
C HIS A 222 8.53 17.55 -15.01
N ASP A 223 9.20 18.69 -15.11
CA ASP A 223 10.24 19.09 -14.16
C ASP A 223 9.65 19.98 -13.07
N ALA A 224 9.45 19.39 -11.89
CA ALA A 224 8.97 20.06 -10.70
C ALA A 224 10.11 20.41 -9.73
N GLY A 225 11.37 20.50 -10.19
CA GLY A 225 12.55 20.63 -9.32
C GLY A 225 12.65 21.93 -8.50
N ARG A 226 11.85 22.94 -8.85
CA ARG A 226 11.88 24.29 -8.23
C ARG A 226 10.49 24.93 -8.11
N THR A 227 9.46 24.14 -7.80
CA THR A 227 8.08 24.62 -7.69
C THR A 227 7.96 25.65 -6.57
N ASP A 228 7.25 26.76 -6.83
CA ASP A 228 7.07 27.90 -5.92
C ASP A 228 8.35 28.47 -5.28
N GLY A 229 9.51 28.28 -5.94
CA GLY A 229 10.80 28.70 -5.42
C GLY A 229 11.38 27.81 -4.32
N VAL A 230 10.68 26.73 -3.94
CA VAL A 230 11.15 25.67 -3.04
C VAL A 230 11.99 24.68 -3.85
N GLU A 231 13.05 24.12 -3.26
CA GLU A 231 13.80 23.03 -3.89
C GLU A 231 13.03 21.72 -3.68
N THR A 232 12.61 21.10 -4.79
CA THR A 232 11.70 19.95 -4.81
C THR A 232 12.25 18.86 -5.71
N GLY A 233 13.33 18.22 -5.25
CA GLY A 233 13.99 17.13 -5.97
C GLY A 233 14.32 15.96 -5.07
N CYS A 234 14.43 14.77 -5.67
CA CYS A 234 14.67 13.49 -4.99
C CYS A 234 13.57 13.16 -3.97
N PHE A 235 12.55 12.47 -4.46
CA PHE A 235 11.43 11.92 -3.70
C PHE A 235 11.48 10.40 -3.72
N ASP A 236 11.09 9.76 -2.62
CA ASP A 236 11.13 8.30 -2.50
C ASP A 236 9.75 7.68 -2.71
N GLY A 237 8.78 8.04 -1.86
CA GLY A 237 7.39 7.60 -1.91
C GLY A 237 6.43 8.66 -2.46
N ALA A 238 5.19 8.25 -2.70
CA ALA A 238 4.07 9.16 -2.96
C ALA A 238 2.75 8.54 -2.49
N VAL A 239 1.75 9.38 -2.26
CA VAL A 239 0.39 8.97 -1.85
C VAL A 239 -0.65 9.82 -2.57
N PHE A 240 -1.80 9.23 -2.89
CA PHE A 240 -2.94 9.92 -3.48
C PHE A 240 -4.06 10.08 -2.44
N ASP A 241 -4.69 11.25 -2.37
CA ASP A 241 -5.80 11.52 -1.43
C ASP A 241 -7.19 11.47 -2.07
N GLY A 242 -7.27 11.14 -3.36
CA GLY A 242 -8.49 11.25 -4.16
C GLY A 242 -8.54 12.48 -5.08
N ARG A 243 -7.61 13.44 -4.93
CA ARG A 243 -7.44 14.59 -5.83
C ARG A 243 -5.98 14.96 -6.09
N TYR A 244 -5.14 14.94 -5.06
CA TYR A 244 -3.74 15.31 -5.15
C TYR A 244 -2.84 14.10 -4.95
N VAL A 245 -1.74 14.06 -5.71
CA VAL A 245 -0.61 13.17 -5.43
C VAL A 245 0.42 13.95 -4.65
N TYR A 246 0.77 13.48 -3.45
CA TYR A 246 1.79 14.06 -2.57
C TYR A 246 3.08 13.26 -2.71
N PHE A 247 4.20 13.95 -2.91
CA PHE A 247 5.52 13.32 -3.04
C PHE A 247 6.30 13.44 -1.73
N VAL A 248 7.02 12.38 -1.36
CA VAL A 248 7.69 12.26 -0.05
C VAL A 248 9.16 12.66 -0.16
N PRO A 249 9.60 13.74 0.49
CA PRO A 249 10.92 14.32 0.25
C PRO A 249 12.05 13.50 0.90
N LEU A 250 13.02 13.10 0.08
CA LEU A 250 14.23 12.43 0.53
C LEU A 250 15.45 13.37 0.46
N GLY A 251 15.78 13.88 -0.73
CA GLY A 251 16.99 14.68 -0.91
C GLY A 251 16.83 16.14 -0.49
N ALA A 252 15.72 16.77 -0.87
CA ALA A 252 15.38 18.13 -0.47
C ALA A 252 14.58 18.12 0.85
N VAL A 253 15.27 18.01 1.99
CA VAL A 253 14.64 17.95 3.33
C VAL A 253 13.65 19.10 3.53
N GLY A 254 12.39 18.75 3.79
CA GLY A 254 11.29 19.70 3.98
C GLY A 254 10.71 20.30 2.70
N GLY A 255 11.21 19.97 1.51
CA GLY A 255 10.64 20.41 0.23
C GLY A 255 9.41 19.58 -0.14
N MET A 256 8.27 19.92 0.43
CA MET A 256 7.00 19.21 0.19
C MET A 256 6.46 19.57 -1.19
N LEU A 257 5.92 18.60 -1.91
CA LEU A 257 5.38 18.79 -3.26
C LEU A 257 4.07 18.01 -3.41
N ARG A 258 3.07 18.61 -4.06
CA ARG A 258 1.88 17.91 -4.53
C ARG A 258 1.51 18.29 -5.96
N CYS A 259 0.80 17.40 -6.64
CA CYS A 259 0.23 17.61 -7.98
C CYS A 259 -1.29 17.47 -7.90
N ASP A 260 -2.05 18.43 -8.45
CA ASP A 260 -3.50 18.31 -8.69
C ASP A 260 -3.73 17.40 -9.90
N THR A 261 -4.43 16.28 -9.71
CA THR A 261 -4.67 15.32 -10.80
C THR A 261 -5.79 15.77 -11.76
N LEU A 262 -6.54 16.82 -11.42
CA LEU A 262 -7.55 17.42 -12.29
C LEU A 262 -6.97 18.43 -13.28
N GLY A 263 -5.76 18.93 -13.00
CA GLY A 263 -5.05 19.85 -13.88
C GLY A 263 -4.26 19.14 -14.99
N GLU A 264 -3.80 19.91 -15.97
CA GLU A 264 -2.85 19.40 -16.95
C GLU A 264 -1.50 19.15 -16.28
N PHE A 265 -0.97 17.93 -16.37
CA PHE A 265 0.23 17.52 -15.63
C PHE A 265 1.48 18.36 -15.89
N THR A 266 1.59 18.92 -17.11
CA THR A 266 2.73 19.76 -17.48
C THR A 266 2.52 21.24 -17.21
N ASP A 267 1.31 21.65 -16.81
CA ASP A 267 1.00 23.01 -16.42
C ASP A 267 1.57 23.28 -15.03
N PRO A 268 2.46 24.29 -14.86
CA PRO A 268 2.99 24.66 -13.55
C PRO A 268 1.90 25.00 -12.52
N THR A 269 0.69 25.40 -12.92
CA THR A 269 -0.39 25.68 -11.96
C THR A 269 -1.03 24.43 -11.37
N SER A 270 -0.68 23.24 -11.87
CA SER A 270 -1.12 21.96 -11.30
C SER A 270 -0.24 21.50 -10.13
N TRP A 271 0.75 22.29 -9.73
CA TRP A 271 1.75 21.91 -8.74
C TRP A 271 1.85 22.96 -7.64
N ASP A 272 1.90 22.49 -6.39
CA ASP A 272 2.15 23.33 -5.23
C ASP A 272 3.37 22.80 -4.46
N ALA A 273 4.18 23.70 -3.90
CA ALA A 273 5.25 23.34 -2.98
C ALA A 273 5.18 24.07 -1.63
N PHE A 274 5.73 23.45 -0.59
CA PHE A 274 5.78 24.01 0.75
C PHE A 274 7.10 23.66 1.45
N ASP A 275 7.64 24.62 2.21
CA ASP A 275 8.86 24.43 3.01
C ASP A 275 8.51 24.01 4.44
N ALA A 276 8.53 22.69 4.67
CA ALA A 276 8.27 22.06 5.95
C ALA A 276 9.53 21.79 6.78
N ARG A 277 10.66 22.48 6.53
CA ARG A 277 11.92 22.24 7.30
C ARG A 277 11.74 22.37 8.81
N LYS A 278 10.74 23.14 9.26
CA LYS A 278 10.35 23.25 10.66
C LYS A 278 8.84 23.29 10.81
N ILE A 279 8.27 22.28 11.47
CA ILE A 279 6.83 22.15 11.75
C ILE A 279 6.63 21.99 13.25
N SER A 280 5.67 22.72 13.83
CA SER A 280 5.36 22.65 15.27
C SER A 280 6.58 22.83 16.19
N GLY A 281 7.59 23.60 15.75
CA GLY A 281 8.84 23.79 16.50
C GLY A 281 9.91 22.70 16.30
N LEU A 282 9.56 21.57 15.67
CA LEU A 282 10.44 20.43 15.40
C LEU A 282 11.06 20.54 14.01
N LYS A 283 12.30 20.06 13.87
CA LYS A 283 12.98 19.97 12.57
C LYS A 283 12.49 18.71 11.84
N MET A 284 11.94 18.88 10.64
CA MET A 284 11.63 17.75 9.78
C MET A 284 12.93 17.12 9.26
N GLY A 285 13.04 15.80 9.36
CA GLY A 285 14.12 15.04 8.74
C GLY A 285 13.78 14.59 7.32
N THR A 286 14.60 13.71 6.77
CA THR A 286 14.29 13.00 5.53
C THR A 286 13.08 12.08 5.72
N CYS A 287 12.33 11.85 4.66
CA CYS A 287 11.23 10.89 4.63
C CYS A 287 11.36 9.94 3.44
N VAL A 288 10.80 8.74 3.57
CA VAL A 288 10.78 7.73 2.49
C VAL A 288 9.34 7.49 2.04
N GLY A 289 8.50 6.93 2.92
CA GLY A 289 7.12 6.62 2.64
C GLY A 289 6.12 7.66 3.14
N ALA A 290 4.86 7.49 2.73
CA ALA A 290 3.73 8.16 3.33
C ALA A 290 2.49 7.27 3.29
N THR A 291 1.50 7.60 4.12
CA THR A 291 0.16 6.99 4.07
C THR A 291 -0.93 8.04 4.28
N PHE A 292 -2.16 7.74 3.86
CA PHE A 292 -3.31 8.64 3.96
C PHE A 292 -4.47 7.93 4.66
N ASP A 293 -5.07 8.60 5.65
CA ASP A 293 -6.16 8.01 6.45
C ASP A 293 -7.57 8.43 5.99
N GLY A 294 -7.68 9.23 4.93
CA GLY A 294 -8.92 9.88 4.49
C GLY A 294 -9.01 11.37 4.84
N ARG A 295 -8.12 11.88 5.69
CA ARG A 295 -7.99 13.29 6.02
C ARG A 295 -6.54 13.76 6.10
N TYR A 296 -5.66 13.01 6.74
CA TYR A 296 -4.28 13.38 6.96
C TYR A 296 -3.32 12.55 6.12
N VAL A 297 -2.35 13.22 5.51
CA VAL A 297 -1.17 12.56 4.93
C VAL A 297 -0.10 12.47 6.01
N TYR A 298 0.39 11.27 6.30
CA TYR A 298 1.46 11.00 7.27
C TYR A 298 2.76 10.70 6.54
N TYR A 299 3.80 11.49 6.80
CA TYR A 299 5.14 11.32 6.23
C TYR A 299 6.01 10.50 7.18
N VAL A 300 6.71 9.50 6.63
CA VAL A 300 7.45 8.49 7.39
C VAL A 300 8.88 8.94 7.64
N PRO A 301 9.34 9.04 8.90
CA PRO A 301 10.66 9.59 9.20
C PRO A 301 11.80 8.60 8.94
N TYR A 302 12.63 8.92 7.95
CA TYR A 302 13.83 8.15 7.59
C TYR A 302 15.03 8.58 8.43
N ALA A 303 15.69 7.64 9.12
CA ALA A 303 16.88 7.92 9.92
C ALA A 303 16.69 9.02 10.99
N ASN A 304 15.46 9.23 11.45
CA ASN A 304 15.09 10.17 12.51
C ASN A 304 13.77 9.77 13.18
N SER A 305 13.34 10.51 14.20
CA SER A 305 12.16 10.19 15.03
C SER A 305 10.96 11.11 14.82
N VAL A 306 11.06 12.14 13.98
CA VAL A 306 10.04 13.20 13.87
C VAL A 306 9.01 12.82 12.80
N ALA A 307 7.87 12.29 13.22
CA ALA A 307 6.74 12.05 12.33
C ALA A 307 6.03 13.38 12.02
N VAL A 308 5.70 13.60 10.75
CA VAL A 308 5.00 14.80 10.26
C VAL A 308 3.70 14.39 9.60
N ARG A 309 2.63 15.17 9.79
CA ARG A 309 1.39 15.02 9.04
C ARG A 309 0.86 16.34 8.50
N PHE A 310 0.12 16.27 7.40
CA PHE A 310 -0.61 17.36 6.78
C PHE A 310 -2.11 17.10 6.81
N ASP A 311 -2.92 18.09 7.20
CA ASP A 311 -4.38 18.05 7.13
C ASP A 311 -4.86 18.51 5.75
N THR A 312 -5.42 17.59 4.96
CA THR A 312 -5.90 17.89 3.59
C THR A 312 -7.11 18.81 3.55
N GLN A 313 -7.70 19.15 4.70
CA GLN A 313 -8.75 20.18 4.79
C GLN A 313 -8.18 21.61 4.83
N GLY A 314 -6.89 21.77 5.12
CA GLY A 314 -6.19 23.06 5.10
C GLY A 314 -5.51 23.36 3.77
N GLU A 315 -5.00 24.59 3.65
CA GLU A 315 -4.18 24.99 2.51
C GLU A 315 -2.77 24.38 2.63
N PHE A 316 -2.22 23.84 1.54
CA PHE A 316 -0.94 23.12 1.58
C PHE A 316 0.24 23.97 2.03
N ALA A 317 0.23 25.25 1.65
CA ALA A 317 1.25 26.21 2.03
C ALA A 317 1.04 26.87 3.40
N ASP A 318 -0.06 26.55 4.10
CA ASP A 318 -0.35 27.06 5.43
C ASP A 318 0.27 26.15 6.49
N ALA A 319 1.25 26.66 7.23
CA ALA A 319 1.94 25.92 8.28
C ALA A 319 1.00 25.43 9.40
N ASP A 320 -0.15 26.08 9.62
CA ASP A 320 -1.13 25.65 10.63
C ASP A 320 -1.88 24.38 10.21
N ALA A 321 -1.84 23.99 8.93
CA ALA A 321 -2.36 22.72 8.43
C ALA A 321 -1.40 21.54 8.65
N TRP A 322 -0.22 21.78 9.22
CA TRP A 322 0.81 20.77 9.46
C TRP A 322 1.03 20.52 10.95
N SER A 323 1.41 19.30 11.30
CA SER A 323 1.74 18.93 12.68
C SER A 323 2.90 17.96 12.72
N ALA A 324 3.71 18.03 13.78
CA ALA A 324 4.84 17.13 14.00
C ALA A 324 4.84 16.55 15.42
N PHE A 325 5.34 15.32 15.55
CA PHE A 325 5.52 14.62 16.82
C PHE A 325 6.88 13.93 16.84
N ASP A 326 7.62 14.07 17.95
CA ASP A 326 8.88 13.36 18.16
C ASP A 326 8.62 12.03 18.87
N ALA A 327 8.67 10.93 18.12
CA ALA A 327 8.34 9.60 18.60
C ALA A 327 9.48 8.91 19.38
N VAL A 328 10.64 9.57 19.56
CA VAL A 328 11.90 8.96 20.00
C VAL A 328 11.81 8.07 21.26
N LYS A 329 10.88 8.35 22.18
CA LYS A 329 10.69 7.59 23.43
C LYS A 329 9.28 7.03 23.57
N THR A 330 8.83 6.28 22.57
CA THR A 330 7.52 5.62 22.60
C THR A 330 7.63 4.22 23.20
N GLY A 331 6.73 3.86 24.12
CA GLY A 331 6.66 2.51 24.69
C GLY A 331 7.92 2.04 25.43
N GLY A 332 8.77 2.97 25.89
CA GLY A 332 10.07 2.64 26.51
C GLY A 332 11.17 2.23 25.50
N LEU A 333 10.90 2.35 24.20
CA LEU A 333 11.83 2.03 23.12
C LEU A 333 12.38 3.30 22.47
N TYR A 334 13.58 3.22 21.90
CA TYR A 334 14.17 4.26 21.07
C TYR A 334 13.58 4.20 19.65
N CYS A 335 12.59 5.01 19.33
CA CYS A 335 11.86 4.92 18.06
C CYS A 335 12.37 5.97 17.06
N SER A 336 13.28 5.56 16.17
CA SER A 336 13.85 6.39 15.11
C SER A 336 14.12 5.50 13.91
N GLY A 337 13.82 5.97 12.70
CA GLY A 337 14.19 5.27 11.47
C GLY A 337 13.14 4.31 10.93
N TYR A 338 12.29 4.83 10.05
CA TYR A 338 11.23 4.10 9.38
C TYR A 338 11.26 4.42 7.89
N ASP A 339 10.84 3.47 7.06
CA ASP A 339 10.84 3.66 5.61
C ASP A 339 9.40 3.71 5.07
N GLY A 340 8.55 2.75 5.41
CA GLY A 340 7.15 2.71 4.98
C GLY A 340 6.14 2.93 6.10
N ALA A 341 4.86 3.08 5.71
CA ALA A 341 3.75 3.08 6.66
C ALA A 341 2.50 2.41 6.06
N VAL A 342 1.58 1.94 6.90
CA VAL A 342 0.30 1.36 6.50
C VAL A 342 -0.81 1.88 7.42
N PHE A 343 -2.00 2.14 6.89
CA PHE A 343 -3.19 2.46 7.68
C PHE A 343 -4.23 1.35 7.59
N ASP A 344 -4.76 0.91 8.73
CA ASP A 344 -5.73 -0.20 8.80
C ASP A 344 -7.18 0.25 9.04
N GLY A 345 -7.42 1.56 9.13
CA GLY A 345 -8.70 2.15 9.52
C GLY A 345 -8.73 2.76 10.90
N ARG A 346 -7.74 2.45 11.76
CA ARG A 346 -7.54 3.09 13.07
C ARG A 346 -6.10 3.53 13.28
N PHE A 347 -5.15 2.64 13.03
CA PHE A 347 -3.76 2.85 13.35
C PHE A 347 -2.94 3.11 12.09
N VAL A 348 -2.07 4.12 12.15
CA VAL A 348 -0.96 4.28 11.21
C VAL A 348 0.23 3.52 11.77
N TYR A 349 0.67 2.48 11.07
CA TYR A 349 1.85 1.68 11.40
C TYR A 349 3.04 2.19 10.62
N TYR A 350 4.18 2.40 11.28
CA TYR A 350 5.45 2.78 10.67
C TYR A 350 6.38 1.56 10.65
N LEU A 351 6.90 1.24 9.46
CA LEU A 351 7.66 0.03 9.18
C LEU A 351 9.14 0.23 9.55
N PRO A 352 9.71 -0.62 10.41
CA PRO A 352 11.01 -0.36 11.02
C PRO A 352 12.17 -0.62 10.04
N PHE A 353 13.09 0.35 9.95
CA PHE A 353 14.23 0.26 9.04
C PHE A 353 15.56 0.46 9.75
N TRP A 354 15.99 1.72 9.93
CA TRP A 354 17.36 2.07 10.28
C TRP A 354 17.46 3.39 11.04
N GLU A 355 18.14 3.37 12.18
CA GLU A 355 18.20 4.49 13.12
C GLU A 355 18.98 5.73 12.65
N GLY A 356 19.81 5.62 11.59
CA GLY A 356 20.39 6.77 10.90
C GLY A 356 21.89 7.04 11.05
N GLU A 357 22.60 6.36 11.96
CA GLU A 357 24.00 6.70 12.26
C GLU A 357 25.02 5.98 11.37
N ASP A 358 24.95 4.66 11.31
CA ASP A 358 25.97 3.82 10.68
C ASP A 358 25.29 2.78 9.79
N PRO A 359 25.50 2.79 8.46
CA PRO A 359 24.81 1.89 7.55
C PRO A 359 25.23 0.41 7.69
N SER A 360 26.22 0.10 8.53
CA SER A 360 26.59 -1.28 8.89
C SER A 360 25.82 -1.84 10.09
N ARG A 361 25.09 -1.01 10.85
CA ARG A 361 24.33 -1.38 12.06
C ARG A 361 23.07 -0.52 12.24
N GLY A 362 22.35 -0.70 13.34
CA GLY A 362 21.18 0.13 13.65
C GLY A 362 19.91 -0.22 12.87
N PHE A 363 19.91 -1.35 12.14
CA PHE A 363 18.67 -1.94 11.63
C PHE A 363 17.87 -2.55 12.79
N HIS A 364 16.55 -2.41 12.79
CA HIS A 364 15.72 -2.86 13.90
C HIS A 364 14.37 -3.41 13.47
N GLY A 365 13.65 -4.03 14.41
CA GLY A 365 12.27 -4.52 14.26
C GLY A 365 11.27 -3.78 15.14
N LYS A 366 11.63 -2.59 15.63
CA LYS A 366 10.79 -1.73 16.49
C LYS A 366 9.64 -1.09 15.71
N VAL A 367 8.50 -1.76 15.63
CA VAL A 367 7.30 -1.25 14.94
C VAL A 367 6.64 -0.17 15.80
N LEU A 368 6.36 0.98 15.20
CA LEU A 368 5.67 2.11 15.82
C LEU A 368 4.26 2.20 15.24
N ARG A 369 3.26 2.56 16.05
CA ARG A 369 1.94 2.92 15.54
C ARG A 369 1.33 4.11 16.27
N TYR A 370 0.51 4.86 15.55
CA TYR A 370 -0.28 5.99 16.04
C TYR A 370 -1.77 5.69 15.91
N ASP A 371 -2.56 5.95 16.96
CA ASP A 371 -4.02 5.87 16.92
C ASP A 371 -4.63 7.13 16.30
N ALA A 372 -5.10 7.04 15.05
CA ALA A 372 -5.65 8.17 14.30
C ALA A 372 -6.98 8.71 14.86
N THR A 373 -7.56 8.05 15.86
CA THR A 373 -8.73 8.56 16.59
C THR A 373 -8.37 9.53 17.73
N ARG A 374 -7.08 9.66 18.06
CA ARG A 374 -6.59 10.48 19.16
C ARG A 374 -5.76 11.67 18.68
N ASP A 375 -5.39 12.57 19.58
CA ASP A 375 -4.53 13.71 19.24
C ASP A 375 -3.13 13.23 18.81
N PHE A 376 -2.62 13.71 17.68
CA PHE A 376 -1.32 13.32 17.13
C PHE A 376 -0.14 13.78 17.97
N THR A 377 -0.30 14.86 18.71
CA THR A 377 0.76 15.44 19.55
C THR A 377 0.77 14.87 20.97
N ASP A 378 -0.25 14.09 21.33
CA ASP A 378 -0.31 13.39 22.61
C ASP A 378 0.49 12.09 22.54
N GLY A 379 1.48 11.95 23.43
CA GLY A 379 2.30 10.74 23.52
C GLY A 379 1.50 9.48 23.88
N GLU A 380 0.34 9.60 24.53
CA GLU A 380 -0.54 8.46 24.82
C GLU A 380 -1.27 7.90 23.58
N SER A 381 -1.19 8.61 22.46
CA SER A 381 -1.71 8.15 21.16
C SER A 381 -0.73 7.25 20.40
N TRP A 382 0.50 7.12 20.88
CA TRP A 382 1.58 6.39 20.22
C TRP A 382 1.99 5.14 21.00
N GLN A 383 2.29 4.08 20.27
CA GLN A 383 2.69 2.80 20.84
C GLN A 383 3.82 2.19 20.01
N ALA A 384 4.72 1.47 20.67
CA ALA A 384 5.82 0.79 20.02
C ALA A 384 6.04 -0.60 20.62
N VAL A 385 6.49 -1.53 19.79
CA VAL A 385 6.84 -2.90 20.17
C VAL A 385 8.07 -3.32 19.38
N ASP A 386 8.95 -4.12 19.98
CA ASP A 386 10.08 -4.71 19.28
C ASP A 386 9.72 -6.11 18.75
N ALA A 387 9.51 -6.20 17.44
CA ALA A 387 9.29 -7.45 16.71
C ALA A 387 10.59 -8.01 16.08
N GLY A 388 11.75 -7.48 16.48
CA GLY A 388 13.07 -7.80 15.93
C GLY A 388 13.48 -9.27 16.03
N ARG A 389 12.80 -10.04 16.89
CA ARG A 389 12.91 -11.50 16.97
C ARG A 389 11.53 -12.12 16.99
N THR A 390 11.07 -12.60 15.84
CA THR A 390 9.74 -13.18 15.66
C THR A 390 9.89 -14.55 15.01
N SER A 391 9.09 -15.54 15.46
CA SER A 391 9.15 -16.92 14.96
C SER A 391 10.56 -17.56 15.00
N GLY A 392 11.44 -17.10 15.91
CA GLY A 392 12.83 -17.55 16.00
C GLY A 392 13.78 -16.92 14.97
N LEU A 393 13.29 -16.04 14.09
CA LEU A 393 14.05 -15.35 13.04
C LEU A 393 14.45 -13.94 13.47
N GLU A 394 15.58 -13.47 12.94
CA GLU A 394 15.95 -12.06 12.99
C GLU A 394 15.07 -11.28 12.00
N SER A 395 14.21 -10.41 12.52
CA SER A 395 13.15 -9.72 11.78
C SER A 395 13.35 -8.21 11.88
N ILE A 396 14.39 -7.70 11.24
CA ILE A 396 14.81 -6.28 11.28
C ILE A 396 15.03 -5.73 9.87
N GLY A 397 14.96 -4.41 9.70
CA GLY A 397 15.41 -3.75 8.47
C GLY A 397 14.48 -3.95 7.27
N PHE A 398 13.26 -3.42 7.39
CA PHE A 398 12.23 -3.47 6.34
C PHE A 398 12.05 -2.11 5.70
N ASN A 399 11.87 -2.08 4.38
CA ASN A 399 11.79 -0.83 3.65
C ASN A 399 10.31 -0.41 3.43
N GLY A 400 9.56 -1.11 2.59
CA GLY A 400 8.12 -0.91 2.37
C GLY A 400 7.25 -2.05 2.88
N GLY A 401 5.98 -2.06 2.49
CA GLY A 401 5.06 -3.15 2.81
C GLY A 401 3.76 -3.12 2.04
N ALA A 402 2.95 -4.16 2.23
CA ALA A 402 1.61 -4.31 1.65
C ALA A 402 0.58 -4.64 2.74
N PHE A 403 -0.69 -4.37 2.47
CA PHE A 403 -1.82 -4.68 3.35
C PHE A 403 -2.90 -5.40 2.58
N ASP A 404 -3.37 -6.55 3.07
CA ASP A 404 -4.42 -7.34 2.39
C ASP A 404 -5.84 -7.04 2.92
N GLY A 405 -5.96 -6.05 3.81
CA GLY A 405 -7.18 -5.74 4.55
C GLY A 405 -7.19 -6.29 5.99
N ARG A 406 -6.31 -7.24 6.33
CA ARG A 406 -6.12 -7.81 7.69
C ARG A 406 -4.65 -7.84 8.11
N PHE A 407 -3.77 -8.34 7.28
CA PHE A 407 -2.36 -8.52 7.56
C PHE A 407 -1.53 -7.44 6.89
N ILE A 408 -0.58 -6.88 7.65
CA ILE A 408 0.50 -6.04 7.15
C ILE A 408 1.70 -6.93 6.84
N TYR A 409 2.27 -6.84 5.65
CA TYR A 409 3.45 -7.59 5.22
C TYR A 409 4.61 -6.64 4.97
N MET A 410 5.75 -6.87 5.61
CA MET A 410 6.91 -5.99 5.55
C MET A 410 7.98 -6.56 4.59
N ALA A 411 8.44 -5.73 3.65
CA ALA A 411 9.41 -6.13 2.63
C ALA A 411 10.83 -6.20 3.21
N PRO A 412 11.48 -7.38 3.22
CA PRO A 412 12.77 -7.57 3.89
C PRO A 412 13.91 -7.02 3.04
N TRP A 413 14.75 -6.17 3.62
CA TRP A 413 15.89 -5.58 2.93
C TRP A 413 17.22 -6.09 3.49
N ARG A 414 17.70 -5.52 4.60
CA ARG A 414 19.07 -5.77 5.10
C ARG A 414 19.15 -5.67 6.61
N THR A 415 20.07 -6.43 7.17
CA THR A 415 20.36 -6.44 8.62
C THR A 415 21.64 -5.70 8.98
N GLY A 416 22.47 -5.38 7.98
CA GLY A 416 23.75 -4.69 8.17
C GLY A 416 24.57 -4.65 6.89
N ALA A 417 25.89 -4.53 7.06
CA ALA A 417 26.85 -4.59 5.96
C ALA A 417 28.07 -5.47 6.31
N THR A 418 28.68 -6.08 5.31
CA THR A 418 29.96 -6.78 5.40
C THR A 418 31.11 -5.77 5.59
N ALA A 419 32.31 -6.27 5.89
CA ALA A 419 33.49 -5.42 6.13
C ALA A 419 33.91 -4.57 4.91
N ASP A 420 33.54 -4.99 3.70
CA ASP A 420 33.77 -4.24 2.45
C ASP A 420 32.63 -3.24 2.13
N GLY A 421 31.62 -3.14 3.00
CA GLY A 421 30.48 -2.24 2.85
C GLY A 421 29.30 -2.81 2.05
N SER A 422 29.39 -4.06 1.59
CA SER A 422 28.28 -4.71 0.87
C SER A 422 27.11 -4.99 1.82
N ALA A 423 25.87 -4.79 1.35
CA ALA A 423 24.69 -5.01 2.19
C ALA A 423 24.54 -6.50 2.54
N ILE A 424 24.16 -6.81 3.78
CA ILE A 424 23.76 -8.15 4.19
C ILE A 424 22.24 -8.24 4.03
N ALA A 425 21.79 -8.67 2.86
CA ALA A 425 20.36 -8.82 2.58
C ALA A 425 19.76 -10.08 3.22
N HIS A 426 18.46 -10.05 3.51
CA HIS A 426 17.71 -11.22 4.02
C HIS A 426 16.37 -11.39 3.29
N GLY A 427 15.74 -12.54 3.52
CA GLY A 427 14.41 -12.90 2.99
C GLY A 427 13.36 -13.10 4.09
N ASN A 428 13.66 -12.72 5.33
CA ASN A 428 12.76 -12.90 6.47
C ASN A 428 11.59 -11.90 6.39
N VAL A 429 10.44 -12.32 5.88
CA VAL A 429 9.23 -11.50 5.82
C VAL A 429 8.58 -11.48 7.20
N LEU A 430 8.33 -10.30 7.73
CA LEU A 430 7.54 -10.08 8.95
C LEU A 430 6.11 -9.70 8.56
N ARG A 431 5.12 -10.29 9.24
CA ARG A 431 3.73 -9.86 9.13
C ARG A 431 3.10 -9.57 10.50
N TYR A 432 2.06 -8.74 10.48
CA TYR A 432 1.25 -8.41 11.66
C TYR A 432 -0.24 -8.57 11.38
N ASP A 433 -0.97 -9.24 12.28
CA ASP A 433 -2.43 -9.41 12.21
C ASP A 433 -3.16 -8.25 12.89
N THR A 434 -3.90 -7.43 12.14
CA THR A 434 -4.61 -6.26 12.68
C THR A 434 -5.90 -6.60 13.43
N VAL A 435 -6.49 -7.79 13.24
CA VAL A 435 -7.82 -8.11 13.80
C VAL A 435 -7.86 -9.36 14.68
N GLY A 436 -6.90 -10.27 14.54
CA GLY A 436 -6.94 -11.54 15.27
C GLY A 436 -8.23 -12.31 15.02
N GLN A 437 -8.98 -12.59 16.08
CA GLN A 437 -10.25 -13.31 15.98
C GLN A 437 -11.47 -12.41 15.66
N ASP A 438 -11.27 -11.09 15.59
CA ASP A 438 -12.36 -10.10 15.64
C ASP A 438 -12.86 -9.62 14.26
N ALA A 439 -12.86 -10.48 13.26
CA ALA A 439 -13.39 -10.17 11.94
C ALA A 439 -14.05 -11.36 11.26
N SER A 440 -15.18 -11.14 10.60
CA SER A 440 -15.87 -12.11 9.75
C SER A 440 -16.04 -11.61 8.31
N PHE A 441 -16.56 -10.40 8.12
CA PHE A 441 -16.76 -9.83 6.78
C PHE A 441 -16.81 -8.30 6.82
N SER A 442 -16.60 -7.67 5.66
CA SER A 442 -16.74 -6.22 5.48
C SER A 442 -17.15 -5.91 4.04
N LEU A 443 -18.31 -5.28 3.85
CA LEU A 443 -18.72 -4.64 2.59
C LEU A 443 -18.35 -3.17 2.68
N ARG A 444 -17.46 -2.73 1.78
CA ARG A 444 -16.88 -1.39 1.75
C ARG A 444 -17.27 -0.70 0.45
N ALA A 445 -17.70 0.55 0.56
CA ALA A 445 -17.95 1.41 -0.58
C ALA A 445 -16.63 1.91 -1.19
N VAL A 446 -15.65 2.12 -0.33
CA VAL A 446 -14.28 2.45 -0.70
C VAL A 446 -13.38 1.70 0.27
N ASP A 447 -12.44 0.96 -0.28
CA ASP A 447 -11.37 0.33 0.45
C ASP A 447 -10.07 1.10 0.27
N PHE A 448 -9.14 0.91 1.20
CA PHE A 448 -7.87 1.63 1.16
C PHE A 448 -7.02 1.22 -0.03
N GLY A 449 -6.57 2.22 -0.80
CA GLY A 449 -5.42 2.05 -1.66
C GLY A 449 -4.16 1.83 -0.85
N HIS A 450 -3.35 0.88 -1.31
CA HIS A 450 -2.10 0.52 -0.65
C HIS A 450 -1.19 1.75 -0.63
N ASN A 451 -1.06 2.42 0.51
CA ASN A 451 -0.09 3.50 0.71
C ASN A 451 0.95 3.05 1.74
N GLY A 452 1.55 1.89 1.40
CA GLY A 452 2.53 1.09 2.14
C GLY A 452 3.95 1.64 2.07
N GLY A 453 4.14 2.96 2.10
CA GLY A 453 5.43 3.63 1.91
C GLY A 453 6.07 3.53 0.51
N LEU A 454 5.84 2.45 -0.24
CA LEU A 454 6.43 2.18 -1.56
C LEU A 454 5.50 1.33 -2.45
N CYS A 455 4.19 1.50 -2.29
CA CYS A 455 3.20 0.90 -3.17
C CYS A 455 2.02 1.82 -3.43
N ALA A 456 1.24 1.51 -4.47
CA ALA A 456 0.00 2.21 -4.79
C ALA A 456 -1.02 1.27 -5.45
N ALA A 457 -2.30 1.47 -5.16
CA ALA A 457 -3.44 0.83 -5.84
C ALA A 457 -4.69 1.66 -5.55
N VAL A 458 -5.73 1.57 -6.39
CA VAL A 458 -7.06 2.14 -6.11
C VAL A 458 -8.09 1.01 -6.10
N PRO A 459 -8.41 0.39 -4.95
CA PRO A 459 -9.26 -0.80 -4.92
C PRO A 459 -10.75 -0.48 -5.06
N GLY A 460 -11.20 0.68 -4.58
CA GLY A 460 -12.60 1.11 -4.66
C GLY A 460 -13.56 0.22 -3.86
N PRO A 461 -14.82 0.03 -4.29
CA PRO A 461 -15.76 -0.86 -3.63
C PRO A 461 -15.20 -2.28 -3.48
N SER A 462 -15.39 -2.87 -2.31
CA SER A 462 -14.86 -4.19 -2.00
C SER A 462 -15.76 -5.00 -1.07
N PHE A 463 -15.62 -6.32 -1.15
CA PHE A 463 -16.18 -7.24 -0.18
C PHE A 463 -15.12 -8.21 0.30
N LEU A 464 -14.85 -8.17 1.60
CA LEU A 464 -13.88 -9.05 2.27
C LEU A 464 -14.61 -10.02 3.16
N VAL A 465 -14.16 -11.27 3.18
CA VAL A 465 -14.58 -12.31 4.11
C VAL A 465 -13.33 -12.89 4.76
N ASN A 466 -13.28 -12.79 6.08
CA ASN A 466 -12.23 -13.38 6.87
C ASN A 466 -12.56 -14.86 7.12
N THR A 467 -11.64 -15.74 6.74
CA THR A 467 -11.79 -17.20 6.88
C THR A 467 -10.72 -17.76 7.80
N GLU A 468 -10.89 -19.02 8.22
CA GLU A 468 -9.85 -19.76 8.94
C GLU A 468 -8.53 -19.93 8.15
N ARG A 469 -8.55 -19.68 6.83
CA ARG A 469 -7.39 -19.75 5.93
C ARG A 469 -6.79 -18.39 5.57
N GLY A 470 -7.31 -17.29 6.13
CA GLY A 470 -6.96 -15.92 5.73
C GLY A 470 -8.13 -15.18 5.10
N VAL A 471 -7.87 -13.97 4.60
CA VAL A 471 -8.91 -13.11 4.01
C VAL A 471 -9.09 -13.44 2.53
N VAL A 472 -10.34 -13.63 2.13
CA VAL A 472 -10.73 -13.68 0.71
C VAL A 472 -11.50 -12.42 0.37
N GLY A 473 -11.20 -11.79 -0.76
CA GLY A 473 -11.89 -10.56 -1.15
C GLY A 473 -12.08 -10.38 -2.65
N ALA A 474 -12.98 -9.47 -2.99
CA ALA A 474 -13.20 -8.98 -4.35
C ALA A 474 -13.26 -7.46 -4.33
N TRP A 475 -12.54 -6.80 -5.25
CA TRP A 475 -12.42 -5.35 -5.36
C TRP A 475 -12.75 -4.92 -6.78
N ALA A 476 -13.39 -3.76 -6.92
CA ALA A 476 -13.77 -3.23 -8.23
C ALA A 476 -12.60 -2.60 -9.00
N HIS A 477 -11.51 -2.25 -8.31
CA HIS A 477 -10.33 -1.56 -8.83
C HIS A 477 -10.65 -0.23 -9.55
N ARG A 478 -11.66 0.47 -9.04
CA ARG A 478 -12.13 1.77 -9.54
C ARG A 478 -13.01 2.46 -8.51
N GLY A 479 -13.01 3.79 -8.51
CA GLY A 479 -13.94 4.57 -7.70
C GLY A 479 -15.41 4.35 -8.10
N LEU A 480 -16.32 4.58 -7.16
CA LEU A 480 -17.76 4.62 -7.40
C LEU A 480 -18.18 6.03 -7.82
N ALA A 481 -19.15 6.14 -8.73
CA ALA A 481 -19.68 7.45 -9.13
C ALA A 481 -20.55 8.05 -8.01
N PRO A 482 -20.70 9.39 -7.95
CA PRO A 482 -21.69 10.03 -7.09
C PRO A 482 -23.12 9.53 -7.36
N GLY A 483 -23.92 9.42 -6.29
CA GLY A 483 -25.34 9.11 -6.34
C GLY A 483 -25.73 7.82 -5.62
N ARG A 484 -26.84 7.23 -6.07
CA ARG A 484 -27.44 6.03 -5.49
C ARG A 484 -26.85 4.77 -6.11
N HIS A 485 -26.42 3.84 -5.26
CA HIS A 485 -25.90 2.55 -5.68
C HIS A 485 -26.44 1.41 -4.81
N HIS A 486 -26.66 0.26 -5.45
CA HIS A 486 -26.87 -1.01 -4.75
C HIS A 486 -25.55 -1.79 -4.74
N LEU A 487 -25.04 -2.12 -3.56
CA LEU A 487 -23.83 -2.92 -3.37
C LEU A 487 -24.19 -4.27 -2.77
N ALA A 488 -23.63 -5.36 -3.30
CA ALA A 488 -23.80 -6.68 -2.71
C ALA A 488 -22.51 -7.51 -2.77
N GLY A 489 -22.07 -7.99 -1.62
CA GLY A 489 -21.02 -8.97 -1.45
C GLY A 489 -21.59 -10.36 -1.20
N ILE A 490 -21.12 -11.37 -1.93
CA ILE A 490 -21.55 -12.76 -1.79
C ILE A 490 -20.33 -13.66 -1.64
N TYR A 491 -20.33 -14.52 -0.63
CA TYR A 491 -19.37 -15.61 -0.49
C TYR A 491 -20.11 -16.95 -0.41
N ASP A 492 -19.75 -17.87 -1.30
CA ASP A 492 -20.40 -19.19 -1.43
C ASP A 492 -19.57 -20.35 -0.85
N GLY A 493 -18.50 -20.04 -0.10
CA GLY A 493 -17.55 -21.02 0.43
C GLY A 493 -16.39 -21.35 -0.53
N ARG A 494 -16.46 -20.89 -1.78
CA ARG A 494 -15.45 -21.14 -2.84
C ARG A 494 -15.10 -19.91 -3.67
N HIS A 495 -16.00 -18.94 -3.74
CA HIS A 495 -15.84 -17.69 -4.46
C HIS A 495 -16.42 -16.55 -3.64
N VAL A 496 -15.72 -15.44 -3.68
CA VAL A 496 -16.21 -14.14 -3.23
C VAL A 496 -16.55 -13.31 -4.47
N ARG A 497 -17.72 -12.68 -4.45
CA ARG A 497 -18.25 -11.88 -5.56
C ARG A 497 -18.71 -10.54 -5.03
N LEU A 498 -18.43 -9.51 -5.80
CA LEU A 498 -18.91 -8.15 -5.58
C LEU A 498 -19.83 -7.77 -6.73
N TYR A 499 -21.01 -7.28 -6.40
CA TYR A 499 -21.98 -6.73 -7.34
C TYR A 499 -22.18 -5.25 -7.07
N ILE A 500 -22.25 -4.47 -8.14
CA ILE A 500 -22.60 -3.06 -8.12
C ILE A 500 -23.79 -2.90 -9.07
N ASP A 501 -24.89 -2.35 -8.55
CA ASP A 501 -26.12 -2.09 -9.27
C ASP A 501 -26.67 -3.31 -10.01
N GLY A 502 -26.67 -4.46 -9.32
CA GLY A 502 -27.16 -5.72 -9.84
C GLY A 502 -26.24 -6.40 -10.86
N LYS A 503 -25.05 -5.84 -11.15
CA LYS A 503 -24.06 -6.39 -12.09
C LYS A 503 -22.83 -6.88 -11.35
N LEU A 504 -22.29 -8.04 -11.76
CA LEU A 504 -21.03 -8.54 -11.23
C LEU A 504 -19.92 -7.53 -11.57
N ALA A 505 -19.26 -7.02 -10.54
CA ALA A 505 -18.16 -6.08 -10.65
C ALA A 505 -16.80 -6.79 -10.50
N ALA A 506 -16.71 -7.76 -9.58
CA ALA A 506 -15.51 -8.53 -9.36
C ALA A 506 -15.84 -9.92 -8.80
N GLU A 507 -14.98 -10.89 -9.09
CA GLU A 507 -15.06 -12.26 -8.59
C GLU A 507 -13.66 -12.79 -8.32
N ARG A 508 -13.49 -13.55 -7.25
CA ARG A 508 -12.26 -14.25 -6.95
C ARG A 508 -12.54 -15.59 -6.29
N SER A 509 -11.78 -16.61 -6.67
CA SER A 509 -11.79 -17.90 -5.98
C SER A 509 -11.08 -17.78 -4.64
N GLY A 510 -11.65 -18.42 -3.63
CA GLY A 510 -11.08 -18.54 -2.30
C GLY A 510 -12.01 -19.35 -1.41
N SER A 511 -11.43 -20.16 -0.52
CA SER A 511 -12.22 -21.10 0.28
C SER A 511 -11.78 -21.07 1.74
N GLY A 512 -12.68 -21.49 2.61
CA GLY A 512 -12.47 -21.51 4.05
C GLY A 512 -13.76 -21.26 4.79
N ARG A 513 -13.87 -21.82 6.00
CA ARG A 513 -14.96 -21.50 6.92
C ARG A 513 -14.85 -20.03 7.32
N ILE A 514 -15.97 -19.32 7.35
CA ILE A 514 -15.99 -17.92 7.81
C ILE A 514 -15.57 -17.90 9.28
N GLN A 515 -14.62 -17.04 9.62
CA GLN A 515 -14.16 -16.93 11.00
C GLN A 515 -15.30 -16.37 11.85
N HIS A 516 -15.69 -17.12 12.90
CA HIS A 516 -16.72 -16.67 13.81
C HIS A 516 -16.21 -15.50 14.65
N CYS A 517 -17.00 -14.45 14.74
CA CYS A 517 -16.67 -13.24 15.47
C CYS A 517 -17.85 -12.81 16.33
N GLU A 518 -17.59 -12.40 17.57
CA GLU A 518 -18.62 -11.90 18.49
C GLU A 518 -18.92 -10.40 18.30
N VAL A 519 -18.12 -9.70 17.48
CA VAL A 519 -18.32 -8.27 17.18
C VAL A 519 -19.71 -8.05 16.58
N GLU A 520 -20.42 -7.00 17.02
CA GLU A 520 -21.71 -6.66 16.45
C GLU A 520 -21.60 -6.21 14.99
N THR A 521 -22.66 -6.43 14.21
CA THR A 521 -22.67 -5.92 12.84
C THR A 521 -22.94 -4.41 12.84
N ALA A 522 -21.95 -3.66 12.37
CA ALA A 522 -21.99 -2.23 12.18
C ALA A 522 -22.54 -1.88 10.78
N ILE A 523 -23.29 -0.77 10.69
CA ILE A 523 -23.85 -0.24 9.44
C ILE A 523 -23.34 1.19 9.26
N GLY A 524 -22.67 1.44 8.13
CA GLY A 524 -22.07 2.73 7.80
C GLY A 524 -20.76 3.04 8.52
N HIS A 525 -20.15 2.04 9.19
CA HIS A 525 -18.85 2.15 9.87
C HIS A 525 -18.29 0.75 10.20
N LEU A 526 -17.02 0.68 10.59
CA LEU A 526 -16.44 -0.45 11.34
C LEU A 526 -16.79 -0.34 12.83
N GLU A 527 -16.49 -1.37 13.62
CA GLU A 527 -16.60 -1.29 15.09
C GLU A 527 -15.83 -0.05 15.63
N GLY A 528 -16.33 0.57 16.71
CA GLY A 528 -15.75 1.80 17.26
C GLY A 528 -16.05 3.08 16.46
N GLY A 529 -16.84 3.00 15.39
CA GLY A 529 -17.22 4.16 14.57
C GLY A 529 -16.17 4.56 13.51
N LEU A 530 -15.17 3.71 13.28
CA LEU A 530 -14.09 3.92 12.32
C LEU A 530 -14.56 3.74 10.88
N GLY A 531 -13.81 4.27 9.91
CA GLY A 531 -14.07 4.07 8.48
C GLY A 531 -15.51 4.42 8.06
N ARG A 532 -16.04 5.52 8.61
CA ARG A 532 -17.44 5.91 8.47
C ARG A 532 -17.78 6.18 7.00
N PHE A 533 -18.92 5.67 6.56
CA PHE A 533 -19.48 5.99 5.25
C PHE A 533 -19.92 7.45 5.19
N ASP A 534 -19.38 8.21 4.24
CA ASP A 534 -19.76 9.60 3.99
C ASP A 534 -20.97 9.63 3.06
N GLY A 535 -22.14 9.33 3.62
CA GLY A 535 -23.39 9.25 2.88
C GLY A 535 -24.50 8.63 3.73
N ARG A 536 -25.53 8.12 3.06
CA ARG A 536 -26.65 7.43 3.70
C ARG A 536 -26.69 5.98 3.27
N VAL A 537 -26.74 5.07 4.26
CA VAL A 537 -27.18 3.68 4.05
C VAL A 537 -28.70 3.65 4.22
N GLU A 538 -29.43 3.42 3.13
CA GLU A 538 -30.90 3.46 3.11
C GLU A 538 -31.51 2.15 3.59
N ASP A 539 -30.96 1.04 3.12
CA ASP A 539 -31.29 -0.31 3.53
C ASP A 539 -30.02 -1.16 3.56
N ALA A 540 -29.97 -2.14 4.46
CA ALA A 540 -28.86 -3.06 4.59
C ALA A 540 -29.34 -4.41 5.11
N GLN A 541 -28.83 -5.48 4.52
CA GLN A 541 -29.22 -6.84 4.90
C GLN A 541 -28.01 -7.77 4.93
N VAL A 542 -27.92 -8.58 5.99
CA VAL A 542 -27.00 -9.73 6.09
C VAL A 542 -27.82 -11.01 6.04
N ILE A 543 -27.43 -11.94 5.17
CA ILE A 543 -28.10 -13.22 4.95
C ILE A 543 -27.04 -14.32 5.09
N GLY A 544 -27.29 -15.32 5.94
CA GLY A 544 -26.37 -16.45 6.16
C GLY A 544 -26.34 -17.48 5.02
N GLU A 545 -26.81 -17.09 3.84
CA GLU A 545 -26.90 -17.91 2.63
C GLU A 545 -26.28 -17.12 1.46
N ALA A 546 -25.60 -17.82 0.55
CA ALA A 546 -25.21 -17.24 -0.73
C ALA A 546 -26.43 -17.07 -1.64
N ARG A 547 -26.71 -15.83 -2.05
CA ARG A 547 -27.73 -15.51 -3.06
C ARG A 547 -27.12 -15.58 -4.47
N ASP A 548 -27.97 -15.79 -5.46
CA ASP A 548 -27.57 -15.83 -6.86
C ASP A 548 -27.64 -14.44 -7.54
N ALA A 549 -27.08 -14.35 -8.75
CA ALA A 549 -27.09 -13.12 -9.52
C ALA A 549 -28.51 -12.63 -9.90
N GLN A 550 -29.50 -13.54 -10.02
CA GLN A 550 -30.87 -13.16 -10.34
C GLN A 550 -31.54 -12.43 -9.18
N TRP A 551 -31.30 -12.91 -7.95
CA TRP A 551 -31.75 -12.28 -6.72
C TRP A 551 -31.15 -10.88 -6.59
N VAL A 552 -29.84 -10.72 -6.81
CA VAL A 552 -29.15 -9.42 -6.74
C VAL A 552 -29.72 -8.44 -7.78
N ALA A 553 -29.90 -8.88 -9.03
CA ALA A 553 -30.47 -8.06 -10.08
C ALA A 553 -31.95 -7.69 -9.83
N ALA A 554 -32.72 -8.55 -9.15
CA ALA A 554 -34.08 -8.24 -8.74
C ALA A 554 -34.10 -7.17 -7.64
N LYS A 555 -33.24 -7.31 -6.61
CA LYS A 555 -33.08 -6.33 -5.53
C LYS A 555 -32.67 -4.95 -6.04
N SER A 556 -31.61 -4.87 -6.85
CA SER A 556 -31.17 -3.60 -7.43
C SER A 556 -32.27 -2.89 -8.25
N ARG A 557 -33.12 -3.64 -8.97
CA ARG A 557 -34.26 -3.05 -9.72
C ARG A 557 -35.38 -2.54 -8.81
N GLN A 558 -35.57 -3.15 -7.65
CA GLN A 558 -36.53 -2.70 -6.66
C GLN A 558 -36.06 -1.38 -6.05
N ASP A 559 -34.79 -1.29 -5.68
CA ASP A 559 -34.21 -0.12 -5.02
C ASP A 559 -34.16 1.11 -5.94
N ARG A 560 -34.01 0.91 -7.25
CA ARG A 560 -34.12 2.01 -8.24
C ARG A 560 -35.54 2.54 -8.44
N ARG A 561 -36.58 1.84 -7.96
CA ARG A 561 -37.99 2.22 -8.14
C ARG A 561 -38.61 2.85 -6.89
N SER A 562 -38.02 2.62 -5.72
CA SER A 562 -38.32 3.28 -4.45
C SER A 562 -37.60 4.62 -4.35
#